data_AF-A0A1W6A859-F1
#
_entry.id   AF-A0A1W6A859-F1
#
_cell.length_a   1.000
_cell.length_b   1.000
_cell.length_c   1.000
_cell.angle_alpha   90.00
_cell.angle_beta   90.00
_cell.angle_gamma   90.00
#
_symmetry.space_group_name_H-M   'P 1'
#
loop_
_entity.id
_entity.type
_entity.pdbx_description
1 polymer ?
#
loop_
_entity_poly.entity_id
_entity_poly.type
_entity_poly.pdbx_seq_one_letter_code
_entity_poly.pdbx_strand_id
1 'polypeptide(L)'
;MLILPDITLMALNDHLQKISEEKERYDESYNDYDLVCRFRSLTQLWKKLIKKSGVPDIRFHDLRHTHATLMLKQGIHPKIVSERLGHKRVGITLDTYSHVVPGLQEKAVEDFANNLFQKH
;
A
#
# COMPACT_ATOMS: atom_id res chain seq x y z
N MET A 1 -15.34 -0.84 2.15
CA MET A 1 -14.67 -1.88 2.97
C MET A 1 -13.35 -2.24 2.30
N LEU A 2 -12.22 -2.18 3.01
CA LEU A 2 -10.91 -2.56 2.45
C LEU A 2 -10.70 -4.06 2.64
N ILE A 3 -10.45 -4.77 1.54
CA ILE A 3 -10.06 -6.18 1.59
C ILE A 3 -8.54 -6.25 1.75
N LEU A 4 -8.13 -6.94 2.82
CA LEU A 4 -6.73 -7.16 3.18
C LEU A 4 -6.29 -8.56 2.70
N PRO A 5 -5.12 -8.68 2.05
CA PRO A 5 -4.53 -9.98 1.76
C PRO A 5 -4.18 -10.74 3.04
N ASP A 6 -4.16 -12.08 2.98
CA ASP A 6 -3.84 -12.95 4.13
C ASP A 6 -2.51 -12.60 4.78
N ILE A 7 -1.48 -12.28 3.98
CA ILE A 7 -0.17 -11.86 4.49
C ILE A 7 -0.26 -10.60 5.36
N THR A 8 -1.18 -9.68 5.04
CA THR A 8 -1.41 -8.48 5.84
C THR A 8 -2.16 -8.82 7.13
N LEU A 9 -3.16 -9.70 7.06
CA LEU A 9 -3.89 -10.17 8.23
C LEU A 9 -2.97 -10.92 9.20
N MET A 10 -2.11 -11.81 8.69
CA MET A 10 -1.11 -12.52 9.49
C MET A 10 -0.18 -11.54 10.20
N ALA A 11 0.39 -10.58 9.47
CA ALA A 11 1.28 -9.58 10.07
C ALA A 11 0.59 -8.71 11.14
N LEU A 12 -0.69 -8.39 10.95
CA LEU A 12 -1.49 -7.66 11.94
C LEU A 12 -1.75 -8.49 13.19
N ASN A 13 -2.10 -9.77 13.04
CA ASN A 13 -2.32 -10.69 14.16
C ASN A 13 -1.04 -10.90 14.98
N ASP A 14 0.10 -11.11 14.31
CA ASP A 14 1.40 -11.23 14.97
C ASP A 14 1.75 -9.97 15.78
N HIS A 15 1.39 -8.80 15.27
CA HIS A 15 1.63 -7.53 15.96
C HIS A 15 0.65 -7.31 17.12
N LEU A 16 -0.62 -7.70 16.97
CA LEU A 16 -1.59 -7.68 18.07
C LEU A 16 -1.19 -8.60 19.22
N GLN A 17 -0.61 -9.76 18.92
CA GLN A 17 -0.06 -10.64 19.95
C GLN A 17 1.06 -9.95 20.74
N LYS A 18 2.00 -9.29 20.06
CA LYS A 18 3.08 -8.52 20.72
C LYS A 18 2.52 -7.41 21.60
N ILE A 19 1.48 -6.72 21.15
CA ILE A 19 0.79 -5.70 21.96
C ILE A 19 0.19 -6.34 23.22
N SER A 20 -0.44 -7.52 23.10
CA SER A 20 -0.97 -8.25 24.26
C SER A 20 0.12 -8.60 25.27
N GLU A 21 1.25 -9.11 24.78
CA GLU A 21 2.42 -9.44 25.63
C GLU A 21 3.01 -8.19 26.30
N GLU A 22 3.01 -7.04 25.62
CA GLU A 22 3.41 -5.75 26.21
C GLU A 22 2.41 -5.27 27.27
N LYS A 23 1.10 -5.39 27.01
CA LYS A 23 0.04 -5.05 27.98
C LYS A 23 0.21 -5.85 29.27
N GLU A 24 0.40 -7.16 29.17
CA GLU A 24 0.64 -8.02 30.33
C GLU A 24 1.94 -7.68 31.06
N ARG A 25 3.01 -7.38 30.31
CA ARG A 25 4.33 -7.06 30.89
C ARG A 25 4.32 -5.76 31.69
N TYR A 26 3.65 -4.74 31.18
CA TYR A 26 3.64 -3.40 31.77
C TYR A 26 2.45 -3.16 32.71
N ASP A 27 1.42 -4.00 32.63
CA ASP A 27 0.23 -4.01 33.50
C ASP A 27 -0.34 -2.59 33.71
N GLU A 28 -0.45 -2.11 34.95
CA GLU A 28 -0.96 -0.77 35.28
C GLU A 28 -0.18 0.40 34.65
N SER A 29 1.09 0.18 34.25
CA SER A 29 1.92 1.20 33.59
C SER A 29 1.69 1.28 32.08
N TYR A 30 0.95 0.33 31.49
CA TYR A 30 0.61 0.35 30.08
C TYR A 30 -0.51 1.35 29.79
N ASN A 31 -0.20 2.41 29.04
CA ASN A 31 -1.20 3.36 28.58
C ASN A 31 -1.84 2.85 27.27
N ASP A 32 -3.00 2.23 27.37
CA ASP A 32 -3.74 1.73 26.22
C ASP A 32 -4.52 2.85 25.51
N TYR A 33 -4.06 3.20 24.31
CA TYR A 33 -4.72 4.17 23.44
C TYR A 33 -5.58 3.49 22.36
N ASP A 34 -5.75 2.17 22.44
CA ASP A 34 -6.42 1.36 21.40
C ASP A 34 -5.79 1.57 20.00
N LEU A 35 -4.46 1.67 19.98
CA LEU A 35 -3.68 1.86 18.75
C LEU A 35 -2.87 0.61 18.43
N VAL A 36 -2.95 0.18 17.16
CA VAL A 36 -2.04 -0.84 16.62
C VAL A 36 -0.61 -0.28 16.51
N CYS A 37 -0.49 0.96 16.04
CA CYS A 37 0.79 1.67 15.90
C CYS A 37 0.60 3.18 16.06
N ARG A 38 1.58 3.88 16.63
CA ARG A 38 1.61 5.35 16.69
C ARG A 38 2.32 5.93 15.46
N PHE A 39 1.73 6.88 14.75
CA PHE A 39 2.28 7.40 13.49
C PHE A 39 3.70 8.00 13.61
N ARG A 40 3.98 8.73 14.72
CA ARG A 40 5.31 9.30 14.98
C ARG A 40 6.37 8.22 15.21
N SER A 41 6.02 7.10 15.86
CA SER A 41 6.95 5.99 16.06
C SER A 41 7.21 5.24 14.75
N LEU A 42 6.21 5.12 13.87
CA LEU A 42 6.37 4.52 12.54
C LEU A 42 7.35 5.28 11.65
N THR A 43 7.24 6.60 11.55
CA THR A 43 8.16 7.39 10.71
C THR A 43 9.61 7.29 11.22
N GLN A 44 9.82 7.27 12.53
CA GLN A 44 11.16 7.16 13.11
C GLN A 44 11.73 5.74 12.95
N LEU A 45 10.89 4.72 13.16
CA LEU A 45 11.25 3.32 12.91
C LEU A 45 11.62 3.12 11.43
N TRP A 46 10.82 3.67 10.51
CA TRP A 46 11.07 3.62 9.08
C TRP A 46 12.45 4.17 8.72
N LYS A 47 12.80 5.36 9.20
CA LYS A 47 14.14 5.95 8.98
C LYS A 47 15.27 5.02 9.44
N LYS A 48 15.09 4.34 10.59
CA LYS A 48 16.06 3.35 11.08
C LYS A 48 16.13 2.13 10.16
N LEU A 49 14.99 1.62 9.69
CA LEU A 49 14.91 0.46 8.80
C LEU A 49 15.54 0.75 7.44
N ILE A 50 15.21 1.89 6.82
CA ILE A 50 15.80 2.32 5.54
C ILE A 50 17.32 2.42 5.64
N LYS A 51 17.83 3.10 6.67
CA LYS A 51 19.28 3.20 6.92
C LYS A 51 19.95 1.82 7.06
N LYS A 52 19.27 0.85 7.68
CA LYS A 52 19.78 -0.52 7.85
C LYS A 52 19.70 -1.37 6.58
N SER A 53 18.75 -1.09 5.70
CA SER A 53 18.47 -1.90 4.51
C SER A 53 19.44 -1.67 3.34
N GLY A 54 20.21 -0.57 3.35
CA GLY A 54 21.14 -0.24 2.27
C GLY A 54 20.46 0.25 0.98
N VAL A 55 19.13 0.43 0.97
CA VAL A 55 18.40 1.00 -0.16
C VAL A 55 18.49 2.55 -0.15
N PRO A 56 18.20 3.22 -1.28
CA PRO A 56 18.11 4.68 -1.32
C PRO A 56 17.15 5.22 -0.25
N ASP A 57 17.41 6.45 0.22
CA ASP A 57 16.55 7.08 1.21
C ASP A 57 15.16 7.34 0.62
N ILE A 58 14.17 6.60 1.10
CA ILE A 58 12.76 6.70 0.69
C ILE A 58 11.90 7.01 1.90
N ARG A 59 10.85 7.81 1.71
CA ARG A 59 9.96 8.24 2.78
C ARG A 59 8.88 7.18 3.01
N PHE A 60 8.31 7.15 4.21
CA PHE A 60 7.29 6.16 4.55
C PHE A 60 6.07 6.24 3.63
N HIS A 61 5.67 7.46 3.23
CA HIS A 61 4.54 7.63 2.30
C HIS A 61 4.86 7.20 0.86
N ASP A 62 6.14 7.03 0.50
CA ASP A 62 6.51 6.51 -0.81
C ASP A 62 6.08 5.04 -0.96
N LEU A 63 5.85 4.29 0.14
CA LEU A 63 5.21 2.97 0.10
C LEU A 63 3.80 3.02 -0.51
N ARG A 64 3.04 4.07 -0.19
CA ARG A 64 1.70 4.28 -0.73
C ARG A 64 1.75 4.59 -2.23
N HIS A 65 2.76 5.34 -2.66
CA HIS A 65 3.02 5.56 -4.08
C HIS A 65 3.40 4.26 -4.80
N THR A 66 4.29 3.47 -4.22
CA THR A 66 4.67 2.16 -4.76
C THR A 66 3.46 1.23 -4.89
N HIS A 67 2.59 1.16 -3.87
CA HIS A 67 1.37 0.36 -3.93
C HIS A 67 0.47 0.76 -5.11
N ALA A 68 0.22 2.06 -5.28
CA ALA A 68 -0.61 2.57 -6.37
C ALA A 68 0.00 2.29 -7.75
N THR A 69 1.30 2.56 -7.91
CA THR A 69 2.02 2.32 -9.17
C THR A 69 2.00 0.84 -9.55
N LEU A 70 2.21 -0.08 -8.59
CA LEU A 70 2.17 -1.52 -8.86
C LEU A 70 0.78 -1.97 -9.31
N MET A 71 -0.29 -1.49 -8.66
CA MET A 71 -1.66 -1.82 -9.07
C MET A 71 -1.97 -1.31 -10.49
N LEU A 72 -1.55 -0.09 -10.81
CA LEU A 72 -1.76 0.48 -12.14
C LEU A 72 -0.95 -0.26 -13.22
N LYS A 73 0.29 -0.65 -12.91
CA LYS A 73 1.11 -1.50 -13.81
C LYS A 73 0.50 -2.88 -14.06
N GLN A 74 -0.25 -3.40 -13.09
CA GLN A 74 -1.02 -4.64 -13.24
C GLN A 74 -2.31 -4.45 -14.06
N GLY A 75 -2.60 -3.23 -14.53
CA GLY A 75 -3.81 -2.92 -15.29
C GLY A 75 -5.05 -2.73 -14.42
N ILE A 76 -4.91 -2.62 -13.09
CA ILE A 76 -6.05 -2.39 -12.21
C ILE A 76 -6.62 -1.00 -12.48
N HIS A 77 -7.94 -0.93 -12.66
CA HIS A 77 -8.61 0.30 -13.06
C HIS A 77 -8.35 1.45 -12.05
N PRO A 78 -8.00 2.67 -12.50
CA PRO A 78 -7.63 3.80 -11.63
C PRO A 78 -8.68 4.16 -10.58
N LYS A 79 -9.98 3.95 -10.87
CA LYS A 79 -11.08 4.10 -9.91
C LYS A 79 -10.91 3.18 -8.69
N ILE A 80 -10.58 1.91 -8.92
CA ILE A 80 -10.40 0.90 -7.87
C ILE A 80 -9.18 1.28 -7.03
N VAL A 81 -8.07 1.66 -7.68
CA VAL A 81 -6.86 2.12 -6.99
C VAL A 81 -7.17 3.38 -6.14
N SER A 82 -7.90 4.34 -6.69
CA SER A 82 -8.33 5.56 -5.99
C SER A 82 -9.18 5.27 -4.75
N GLU A 83 -10.13 4.35 -4.86
CA GLU A 83 -10.98 3.90 -3.75
C GLU A 83 -10.20 3.18 -2.67
N ARG A 84 -9.27 2.28 -3.04
CA ARG A 84 -8.37 1.61 -2.09
C ARG A 84 -7.46 2.59 -1.35
N LEU A 85 -7.04 3.66 -2.01
CA LEU A 85 -6.26 4.72 -1.40
C LEU A 85 -7.15 5.66 -0.55
N GLY A 86 -8.46 5.73 -0.79
CA GLY A 86 -9.35 6.67 -0.11
C GLY A 86 -9.23 8.11 -0.64
N HIS A 87 -8.85 8.28 -1.91
CA HIS A 87 -8.85 9.60 -2.54
C HIS A 87 -10.28 10.05 -2.83
N LYS A 88 -10.63 11.27 -2.39
CA LYS A 88 -11.96 11.86 -2.65
C LYS A 88 -12.26 12.05 -4.15
N ARG A 89 -11.22 12.19 -4.97
CA ARG A 89 -11.33 12.37 -6.42
C ARG A 89 -10.36 11.43 -7.13
N VAL A 90 -10.86 10.74 -8.16
CA VAL A 90 -10.06 9.83 -9.00
C VAL A 90 -8.97 10.59 -9.75
N GLY A 91 -9.23 11.85 -10.11
CA GLY A 91 -8.26 12.76 -10.72
C GLY A 91 -6.94 12.80 -9.97
N ILE A 92 -6.95 12.78 -8.63
CA ILE A 92 -5.71 12.76 -7.83
C ILE A 92 -4.84 11.54 -8.16
N THR A 93 -5.45 10.37 -8.33
CA THR A 93 -4.73 9.14 -8.72
C THR A 93 -4.26 9.24 -10.17
N LEU A 94 -5.11 9.69 -11.09
CA LEU A 94 -4.73 9.83 -12.50
C LEU A 94 -3.62 10.87 -12.69
N ASP A 95 -3.72 12.04 -12.08
CA ASP A 95 -2.72 13.11 -12.15
C ASP A 95 -1.37 12.65 -11.53
N THR A 96 -1.43 11.88 -10.44
CA THR A 96 -0.23 11.41 -9.74
C THR A 96 0.46 10.24 -10.46
N TYR A 97 -0.27 9.41 -11.20
CA TYR A 97 0.29 8.15 -11.73
C TYR A 97 0.18 7.96 -13.26
N SER A 98 -0.50 8.86 -13.97
CA SER A 98 -0.67 8.81 -15.44
C SER A 98 0.65 8.76 -16.20
N HIS A 99 1.70 9.37 -15.66
CA HIS A 99 3.03 9.42 -16.28
C HIS A 99 3.92 8.20 -15.95
N VAL A 100 3.50 7.34 -15.02
CA VAL A 100 4.37 6.32 -14.39
C VAL A 100 4.20 4.93 -15.03
N VAL A 101 3.32 4.81 -16.02
CA VAL A 101 3.15 3.55 -16.76
C VAL A 101 3.30 3.75 -18.27
N PRO A 102 4.54 3.93 -18.77
CA PRO A 102 4.84 3.70 -20.18
C PRO A 102 4.39 2.29 -20.58
N GLY A 103 3.88 2.09 -21.79
CA GLY A 103 3.41 0.77 -22.24
C GLY A 103 1.93 0.49 -22.01
N LEU A 104 1.22 1.30 -21.20
CA LEU A 104 -0.20 1.02 -20.88
C LEU A 104 -1.11 1.24 -22.08
N GLN A 105 -0.78 2.21 -22.93
CA GLN A 105 -1.51 2.50 -24.17
C GLN A 105 -1.25 1.40 -25.20
N GLU A 106 0.02 1.02 -25.41
CA GLU A 106 0.37 -0.07 -26.32
C GLU A 106 -0.31 -1.37 -25.90
N LYS A 107 -0.25 -1.73 -24.61
CA LYS A 107 -0.92 -2.91 -24.07
C LYS A 107 -2.44 -2.85 -24.22
N ALA A 108 -3.06 -1.69 -23.97
CA ALA A 108 -4.51 -1.54 -24.14
C ALA A 108 -4.95 -1.74 -25.60
N VAL A 109 -4.15 -1.24 -26.56
CA VAL A 109 -4.40 -1.42 -28.00
C VAL A 109 -4.19 -2.88 -28.40
N GLU A 110 -3.12 -3.52 -27.93
CA GLU A 110 -2.87 -4.96 -28.17
C GLU A 110 -3.97 -5.84 -27.59
N ASP A 111 -4.35 -5.62 -26.32
CA ASP A 111 -5.42 -6.37 -25.65
C ASP A 111 -6.76 -6.16 -26.39
N PHE A 112 -7.07 -4.93 -26.83
CA PHE A 112 -8.27 -4.65 -27.61
C PHE A 112 -8.26 -5.37 -28.96
N ALA A 113 -7.13 -5.29 -29.69
CA ALA A 113 -6.99 -5.94 -30.99
C ALA A 113 -7.07 -7.47 -30.87
N ASN A 114 -6.41 -8.05 -29.88
CA ASN A 114 -6.45 -9.49 -29.63
C ASN A 114 -7.87 -9.94 -29.26
N ASN A 115 -8.54 -9.25 -28.36
CA ASN A 115 -9.91 -9.62 -27.94
C ASN A 115 -10.96 -9.43 -29.04
N LEU A 116 -10.80 -8.44 -29.91
CA LEU A 116 -11.79 -8.14 -30.96
C LEU A 116 -11.54 -8.92 -32.25
N PHE A 117 -10.27 -9.17 -32.61
CA PHE A 117 -9.89 -9.72 -33.90
C PHE A 117 -9.33 -11.15 -33.86
N GLN A 118 -8.96 -11.69 -32.69
CA GLN A 118 -8.79 -13.14 -32.55
C GLN A 118 -10.16 -13.80 -32.40
N LYS A 119 -10.84 -13.95 -33.54
CA LYS A 119 -11.98 -14.86 -33.68
C LYS A 119 -11.50 -16.29 -33.45
N HIS A 120 -12.21 -17.04 -32.60
CA HIS A 120 -12.35 -18.49 -32.78
C HIS A 120 -12.93 -18.80 -34.16
#